data_AF-A0AAU9QFJ7-F1
#
_entry.id   AF-A0AAU9QFJ7-F1
#
_cell.length_a   1.000
_cell.length_b   1.000
_cell.length_c   1.000
_cell.angle_alpha   90.00
_cell.angle_beta   90.00
_cell.angle_gamma   90.00
#
_symmetry.space_group_name_H-M   'P 1'
#
loop_
_entity.id
_entity.type
_entity.pdbx_description
1 polymer ?
#
loop_
_entity_poly.entity_id
_entity_poly.type
_entity_poly.pdbx_seq_one_letter_code
_entity_poly.pdbx_strand_id
1 'polypeptide(L)'
;MKKMILVFLLTFSIHHLVKAEDFVEFKGRDLSPVQQEQMADDLMDWSVENHAKAERKMIPEEYSAIKRYGRVDHDVVNEYMRAGEPKEFLMQGYGEALKSRVSHMRSVMNKLPNYKGTVYRGSSIKNSLLEKLNVGDILHEKAFLSTSTIPSVARNFSASGAYEGVSAAQFKIELKSSGRAINAYTFKPYEAEILAKPNTYFRVEAVERLSSRKNYIKIREIKNPAKYLKAEPDIHIYDSFSGEEVSLRSRSALYCL
;
A
#
# COMPACT_ATOMS: atom_id res chain seq x y z
N MET A 1 -8.55 55.94 27.51
CA MET A 1 -7.63 55.03 28.25
C MET A 1 -8.21 53.62 28.25
N LYS A 2 -7.41 52.65 27.79
CA LYS A 2 -7.50 51.18 27.93
C LYS A 2 -8.80 50.46 27.51
N LYS A 3 -8.80 49.95 26.27
CA LYS A 3 -9.36 48.63 25.94
C LYS A 3 -8.29 47.86 25.16
N MET A 4 -7.64 46.92 25.82
CA MET A 4 -6.74 45.96 25.20
C MET A 4 -6.90 44.66 25.98
N ILE A 5 -6.70 43.51 25.30
CA ILE A 5 -6.78 42.12 25.80
C ILE A 5 -8.23 41.59 25.68
N LEU A 6 -8.57 40.56 24.91
CA LEU A 6 -7.95 39.24 24.78
C LEU A 6 -8.40 38.57 23.46
N VAL A 7 -7.49 38.26 22.54
CA VAL A 7 -7.74 37.26 21.47
C VAL A 7 -6.48 36.41 21.34
N PHE A 8 -6.36 35.39 22.19
CA PHE A 8 -5.34 34.35 22.05
C PHE A 8 -5.89 33.09 22.71
N LEU A 9 -6.73 32.32 22.00
CA LEU A 9 -7.13 30.95 22.38
C LEU A 9 -7.95 30.22 21.30
N LEU A 10 -7.73 30.47 20.00
CA LEU A 10 -8.46 29.75 18.93
C LEU A 10 -7.60 29.01 17.90
N THR A 11 -6.27 29.00 18.06
CA THR A 11 -5.36 28.32 17.11
C THR A 11 -4.92 26.93 17.57
N PHE A 12 -5.06 26.59 18.86
CA PHE A 12 -4.67 25.28 19.38
C PHE A 12 -5.74 24.19 19.14
N SER A 13 -7.01 24.55 19.03
CA SER A 13 -8.14 23.61 18.90
C SER A 13 -8.28 23.01 17.49
N ILE A 14 -7.86 23.72 16.44
CA ILE A 14 -8.02 23.27 15.06
C ILE A 14 -7.05 22.13 14.72
N HIS A 15 -5.82 22.17 15.24
CA HIS A 15 -4.84 21.10 15.01
C HIS A 15 -5.20 19.79 15.73
N HIS A 16 -5.92 19.84 16.84
CA HIS A 16 -6.40 18.64 17.53
C HIS A 16 -7.63 18.02 16.87
N LEU A 17 -8.52 18.83 16.28
CA LEU A 17 -9.70 18.34 15.58
C LEU A 17 -9.32 17.59 14.29
N VAL A 18 -8.39 18.15 13.49
CA VAL A 18 -7.93 17.53 12.23
C VAL A 18 -7.23 16.18 12.48
N LYS A 19 -6.47 16.05 13.58
CA LYS A 19 -5.82 14.78 13.96
C LYS A 19 -6.80 13.68 14.40
N ALA A 20 -8.01 14.03 14.83
CA ALA A 20 -9.00 13.05 15.26
C ALA A 20 -9.65 12.29 14.09
N GLU A 21 -9.65 12.88 12.88
CA GLU A 21 -10.31 12.30 11.70
C GLU A 21 -9.43 11.38 10.86
N ASP A 22 -8.09 11.47 10.97
CA ASP A 22 -7.19 10.75 10.06
C ASP A 22 -7.31 9.22 10.13
N PHE A 23 -7.76 8.67 11.26
CA PHE A 23 -7.79 7.23 11.56
C PHE A 23 -9.12 6.75 12.17
N VAL A 24 -10.22 7.44 11.89
CA VAL A 24 -11.54 7.08 12.44
C VAL A 24 -11.94 5.64 12.10
N GLU A 25 -11.53 5.13 10.95
CA GLU A 25 -11.83 3.77 10.50
C GLU A 25 -11.08 2.69 11.29
N PHE A 26 -9.99 3.06 11.97
CA PHE A 26 -9.21 2.15 12.82
C PHE A 26 -9.52 2.30 14.31
N LYS A 27 -10.08 3.43 14.72
CA LYS A 27 -10.36 3.78 16.13
C LYS A 27 -11.83 3.68 16.49
N GLY A 28 -12.71 3.82 15.49
CA GLY A 28 -14.14 3.77 15.65
C GLY A 28 -14.67 2.36 15.87
N ARG A 29 -16.00 2.23 15.84
CA ARG A 29 -16.67 0.93 15.88
C ARG A 29 -16.39 0.17 14.60
N ASP A 30 -16.22 -1.13 14.73
CA ASP A 30 -16.09 -2.02 13.59
C ASP A 30 -17.37 -2.05 12.78
N LEU A 31 -17.21 -2.20 11.47
CA LEU A 31 -18.31 -2.47 10.55
C LEU A 31 -19.00 -3.77 10.96
N SER A 32 -20.33 -3.78 10.93
CA SER A 32 -21.08 -5.03 11.11
C SER A 32 -20.74 -6.02 9.98
N PRO A 33 -20.92 -7.34 10.19
CA PRO A 33 -20.71 -8.32 9.11
C PRO A 33 -21.48 -7.99 7.83
N VAL A 34 -22.73 -7.52 7.96
CA VAL A 34 -23.58 -7.09 6.84
C VAL A 34 -22.98 -5.90 6.09
N GLN A 35 -22.41 -4.92 6.80
CA GLN A 35 -21.74 -3.78 6.15
C GLN A 35 -20.47 -4.22 5.41
N GLN A 36 -19.71 -5.17 5.97
CA GLN A 36 -18.51 -5.69 5.32
C GLN A 36 -18.86 -6.49 4.06
N GLU A 37 -19.90 -7.33 4.13
CA GLU A 37 -20.43 -8.09 3.00
C GLU A 37 -20.91 -7.15 1.89
N GLN A 38 -21.72 -6.14 2.22
CA GLN A 38 -22.18 -5.15 1.25
C GLN A 38 -21.01 -4.44 0.55
N MET A 39 -19.96 -4.05 1.29
CA MET A 39 -18.78 -3.42 0.68
C MET A 39 -18.01 -4.36 -0.25
N ALA A 40 -17.98 -5.66 0.05
CA ALA A 40 -17.34 -6.66 -0.82
C ALA A 40 -18.16 -6.89 -2.09
N ASP A 41 -19.49 -6.94 -1.96
CA ASP A 41 -20.43 -7.09 -3.07
C ASP A 41 -20.40 -5.85 -3.98
N ASP A 42 -20.42 -4.65 -3.41
CA ASP A 42 -20.30 -3.39 -4.16
C ASP A 42 -19.02 -3.36 -5.02
N LEU A 43 -17.91 -3.85 -4.47
CA LEU A 43 -16.65 -3.96 -5.22
C LEU A 43 -16.70 -5.08 -6.29
N MET A 44 -17.43 -6.17 -6.03
CA MET A 44 -17.64 -7.22 -7.01
C MET A 44 -18.44 -6.71 -8.20
N ASP A 45 -19.56 -6.02 -7.95
CA ASP A 45 -20.39 -5.40 -8.98
C ASP A 45 -19.57 -4.41 -9.80
N TRP A 46 -18.82 -3.51 -9.14
CA TRP A 46 -17.91 -2.60 -9.82
C TRP A 46 -16.90 -3.35 -10.70
N SER A 47 -16.33 -4.45 -10.21
CA SER A 47 -15.35 -5.23 -10.96
C SER A 47 -15.97 -5.87 -12.20
N VAL A 48 -17.15 -6.50 -12.07
CA VAL A 48 -17.88 -7.11 -13.18
C VAL A 48 -18.20 -6.08 -14.27
N GLU A 49 -18.69 -4.91 -13.87
CA GLU A 49 -19.02 -3.82 -14.80
C GLU A 49 -17.78 -3.30 -15.57
N ASN A 50 -16.63 -3.23 -14.91
CA ASN A 50 -15.45 -2.57 -15.45
C ASN A 50 -14.47 -3.54 -16.14
N HIS A 51 -14.47 -4.83 -15.81
CA HIS A 51 -13.42 -5.76 -16.21
C HIS A 51 -13.63 -6.44 -17.57
N ALA A 52 -14.83 -6.43 -18.13
CA ALA A 52 -15.16 -7.13 -19.39
C ALA A 52 -14.21 -6.82 -20.57
N LYS A 53 -13.63 -5.60 -20.63
CA LYS A 53 -12.62 -5.26 -21.66
C LYS A 53 -11.24 -5.82 -21.33
N ALA A 54 -10.86 -5.85 -20.06
CA ALA A 54 -9.59 -6.40 -19.61
C ALA A 54 -9.56 -7.92 -19.82
N GLU A 55 -10.64 -8.61 -19.44
CA GLU A 55 -10.76 -10.07 -19.52
C GLU A 55 -10.64 -10.60 -20.94
N ARG A 56 -11.26 -9.92 -21.92
CA ARG A 56 -11.10 -10.24 -23.35
C ARG A 56 -9.65 -10.16 -23.85
N LYS A 57 -8.78 -9.45 -23.13
CA LYS A 57 -7.36 -9.26 -23.48
C LYS A 57 -6.42 -10.09 -22.61
N MET A 58 -6.91 -10.73 -21.56
CA MET A 58 -6.09 -11.56 -20.70
C MET A 58 -5.78 -12.89 -21.40
N ILE A 59 -4.55 -13.36 -21.22
CA ILE A 59 -4.18 -14.72 -21.63
C ILE A 59 -4.33 -15.68 -20.44
N PRO A 60 -4.47 -17.00 -20.66
CA PRO A 60 -4.64 -17.98 -19.58
C PRO A 60 -3.57 -17.90 -18.48
N GLU A 61 -2.32 -17.62 -18.85
CA GLU A 61 -1.18 -17.52 -17.92
C GLU A 61 -1.31 -16.31 -16.99
N GLU A 62 -1.87 -15.21 -17.48
CA GLU A 62 -2.15 -14.02 -16.67
C GLU A 62 -3.29 -14.26 -15.70
N TYR A 63 -4.35 -14.91 -16.16
CA TYR A 63 -5.47 -15.33 -15.31
C TYR A 63 -4.99 -16.30 -14.22
N SER A 64 -4.15 -17.28 -14.58
CA SER A 64 -3.55 -18.19 -13.60
C SER A 64 -2.63 -17.46 -12.62
N ALA A 65 -1.87 -16.46 -13.06
CA ALA A 65 -0.96 -15.70 -12.21
C ALA A 65 -1.72 -14.91 -11.13
N ILE A 66 -2.73 -14.13 -11.52
CA ILE A 66 -3.53 -13.34 -10.57
C ILE A 66 -4.31 -14.22 -9.59
N LYS A 67 -4.87 -15.32 -10.08
CA LYS A 67 -5.60 -16.28 -9.25
C LYS A 67 -4.71 -16.97 -8.22
N ARG A 68 -3.47 -17.31 -8.59
CA ARG A 68 -2.50 -17.89 -7.67
C ARG A 68 -1.95 -16.87 -6.68
N TYR A 69 -1.70 -15.64 -7.12
CA TYR A 69 -1.25 -14.55 -6.27
C TYR A 69 -2.22 -14.33 -5.10
N GLY A 70 -3.51 -14.16 -5.38
CA GLY A 70 -4.56 -13.99 -4.36
C GLY A 70 -4.83 -15.24 -3.50
N ARG A 71 -4.10 -16.35 -3.69
CA ARG A 71 -4.28 -17.59 -2.94
C ARG A 71 -3.06 -17.95 -2.09
N VAL A 72 -1.91 -18.18 -2.73
CA VAL A 72 -0.70 -18.75 -2.09
C VAL A 72 0.60 -18.10 -2.54
N ASP A 73 0.62 -17.44 -3.70
CA ASP A 73 1.88 -17.01 -4.32
C ASP A 73 2.31 -15.59 -3.91
N HIS A 74 1.47 -14.83 -3.19
CA HIS A 74 1.77 -13.43 -2.87
C HIS A 74 3.07 -13.24 -2.07
N ASP A 75 3.36 -14.11 -1.10
CA ASP A 75 4.58 -14.01 -0.29
C ASP A 75 5.83 -14.17 -1.15
N VAL A 76 5.93 -15.28 -1.88
CA VAL A 76 7.12 -15.58 -2.69
C VAL A 76 7.30 -14.62 -3.86
N VAL A 77 6.20 -14.18 -4.49
CA VAL A 77 6.25 -13.16 -5.55
C VAL A 77 6.78 -11.85 -4.99
N ASN A 78 6.23 -11.38 -3.87
CA ASN A 78 6.62 -10.10 -3.31
C ASN A 78 8.03 -10.12 -2.72
N GLU A 79 8.44 -11.22 -2.08
CA GLU A 79 9.80 -11.41 -1.58
C GLU A 79 10.82 -11.35 -2.73
N TYR A 80 10.58 -12.08 -3.81
CA TYR A 80 11.43 -12.04 -5.00
C TYR A 80 11.57 -10.62 -5.59
N MET A 81 10.48 -9.87 -5.65
CA MET A 81 10.50 -8.48 -6.12
C MET A 81 11.24 -7.54 -5.17
N ARG A 82 11.08 -7.72 -3.85
CA ARG A 82 11.78 -6.95 -2.81
C ARG A 82 13.27 -7.23 -2.78
N ALA A 83 13.68 -8.46 -3.09
CA ALA A 83 15.08 -8.87 -3.28
C ALA A 83 15.72 -8.31 -4.56
N GLY A 84 14.97 -7.51 -5.36
CA GLY A 84 15.50 -6.90 -6.57
C GLY A 84 15.47 -7.81 -7.81
N GLU A 85 14.63 -8.84 -7.79
CA GLU A 85 14.45 -9.79 -8.90
C GLU A 85 15.77 -10.44 -9.32
N PRO A 86 16.42 -11.20 -8.41
CA PRO A 86 17.68 -11.87 -8.70
C PRO A 86 17.58 -12.73 -9.95
N LYS A 87 18.64 -12.69 -10.78
CA LYS A 87 18.70 -13.47 -12.03
C LYS A 87 19.16 -14.91 -11.80
N GLU A 88 19.91 -15.14 -10.73
CA GLU A 88 20.50 -16.42 -10.39
C GLU A 88 19.66 -17.10 -9.32
N PHE A 89 19.38 -18.39 -9.52
CA PHE A 89 18.59 -19.20 -8.61
C PHE A 89 19.26 -20.56 -8.42
N LEU A 90 19.23 -21.08 -7.19
CA LEU A 90 19.70 -22.44 -6.90
C LEU A 90 18.93 -23.50 -7.70
N MET A 91 17.64 -23.26 -7.95
CA MET A 91 16.77 -24.10 -8.78
C MET A 91 16.30 -23.29 -9.99
N GLN A 92 17.01 -23.41 -11.11
CA GLN A 92 16.78 -22.60 -12.31
C GLN A 92 15.32 -22.65 -12.81
N GLY A 93 14.71 -23.85 -12.86
CA GLY A 93 13.32 -24.00 -13.29
C GLY A 93 12.30 -23.28 -12.39
N TYR A 94 12.58 -23.22 -11.08
CA TYR A 94 11.74 -22.48 -10.13
C TYR A 94 11.87 -20.97 -10.34
N GLY A 95 13.10 -20.50 -10.54
CA GLY A 95 13.40 -19.08 -10.79
C GLY A 95 12.72 -18.53 -12.04
N GLU A 96 12.83 -19.25 -13.17
CA GLU A 96 12.18 -18.83 -14.42
C GLU A 96 10.65 -18.85 -14.29
N ALA A 97 10.07 -19.82 -13.58
CA ALA A 97 8.63 -19.84 -13.31
C ALA A 97 8.16 -18.64 -12.46
N LEU A 98 8.96 -18.22 -11.48
CA LEU A 98 8.66 -17.06 -10.64
C LEU A 98 8.76 -15.76 -11.44
N LYS A 99 9.83 -15.60 -12.24
CA LYS A 99 10.00 -14.47 -13.16
C LYS A 99 8.87 -14.36 -14.18
N SER A 100 8.46 -15.48 -14.79
CA SER A 100 7.32 -15.51 -15.71
C SER A 100 6.04 -15.05 -15.02
N ARG A 101 5.80 -15.53 -13.79
CA ARG A 101 4.63 -15.14 -13.00
C ARG A 101 4.63 -13.66 -12.62
N VAL A 102 5.77 -13.07 -12.24
CA VAL A 102 5.89 -11.61 -12.03
C VAL A 102 5.58 -10.86 -13.33
N SER A 103 6.09 -11.33 -14.47
CA SER A 103 5.81 -10.72 -15.78
C SER A 103 4.31 -10.75 -16.11
N HIS A 104 3.65 -11.89 -15.93
CA HIS A 104 2.22 -12.02 -16.13
C HIS A 104 1.40 -11.15 -15.17
N MET A 105 1.79 -11.08 -13.89
CA MET A 105 1.17 -10.17 -12.92
C MET A 105 1.30 -8.71 -13.35
N ARG A 106 2.47 -8.26 -13.82
CA ARG A 106 2.64 -6.89 -14.33
C ARG A 106 1.75 -6.63 -15.53
N SER A 107 1.66 -7.59 -16.44
CA SER A 107 0.84 -7.50 -17.64
C SER A 107 -0.66 -7.40 -17.28
N VAL A 108 -1.18 -8.26 -16.40
CA VAL A 108 -2.59 -8.23 -15.98
C VAL A 108 -2.93 -6.91 -15.29
N MET A 109 -2.04 -6.40 -14.43
CA MET A 109 -2.22 -5.12 -13.75
C MET A 109 -2.22 -3.92 -14.71
N ASN A 110 -1.60 -4.06 -15.88
CA ASN A 110 -1.69 -3.04 -16.94
C ASN A 110 -2.99 -3.12 -17.75
N LYS A 111 -3.63 -4.29 -17.80
CA LYS A 111 -4.89 -4.51 -18.51
C LYS A 111 -6.11 -4.14 -17.66
N LEU A 112 -6.05 -4.42 -16.35
CA LEU A 112 -7.15 -4.15 -15.43
C LEU A 112 -7.48 -2.66 -15.31
N PRO A 113 -8.76 -2.29 -15.14
CA PRO A 113 -9.19 -0.92 -14.91
C PRO A 113 -8.61 -0.36 -13.62
N ASN A 114 -8.37 0.94 -13.63
CA ASN A 114 -7.79 1.62 -12.47
C ASN A 114 -8.85 1.90 -11.40
N TYR A 115 -8.64 1.37 -10.21
CA TYR A 115 -9.37 1.79 -9.01
C TYR A 115 -8.74 3.06 -8.43
N LYS A 116 -9.59 3.99 -7.97
CA LYS A 116 -9.17 5.23 -7.29
C LYS A 116 -9.99 5.38 -6.01
N GLY A 117 -9.32 5.69 -4.92
CA GLY A 117 -9.96 5.90 -3.63
C GLY A 117 -9.13 5.37 -2.46
N THR A 118 -9.73 5.44 -1.29
CA THR A 118 -9.14 5.00 -0.03
C THR A 118 -9.17 3.48 0.08
N VAL A 119 -8.04 2.91 0.46
CA VAL A 119 -7.88 1.49 0.80
C VAL A 119 -7.10 1.35 2.10
N TYR A 120 -7.12 0.14 2.65
CA TYR A 120 -6.56 -0.17 3.96
C TYR A 120 -5.62 -1.36 3.88
N ARG A 121 -4.56 -1.34 4.68
CA ARG A 121 -3.63 -2.47 4.81
C ARG A 121 -3.20 -2.63 6.26
N GLY A 122 -3.30 -3.85 6.78
CA GLY A 122 -2.55 -4.24 7.97
C GLY A 122 -1.26 -4.92 7.58
N SER A 123 -0.18 -4.61 8.29
CA SER A 123 1.09 -5.30 8.11
C SER A 123 1.99 -5.11 9.34
N SER A 124 3.13 -5.79 9.34
CA SER A 124 4.24 -5.45 10.22
C SER A 124 5.07 -4.33 9.59
N ILE A 125 5.59 -3.42 10.41
CA ILE A 125 6.56 -2.40 10.03
C ILE A 125 7.82 -2.57 10.89
N LYS A 126 9.01 -2.45 10.30
CA LYS A 126 10.26 -2.48 11.07
C LYS A 126 10.30 -1.31 12.05
N ASN A 127 10.72 -1.57 13.28
CA ASN A 127 10.86 -0.53 14.31
C ASN A 127 11.85 0.55 13.86
N SER A 128 12.95 0.15 13.22
CA SER A 128 13.94 1.07 12.65
C SER A 128 13.39 2.00 11.56
N LEU A 129 12.31 1.60 10.86
CA LEU A 129 11.59 2.48 9.94
C LEU A 129 10.58 3.34 10.71
N LEU A 130 9.75 2.72 11.56
CA LEU A 130 8.70 3.41 12.29
C LEU A 130 9.24 4.55 13.16
N GLU A 131 10.38 4.37 13.80
CA GLU A 131 11.01 5.36 14.68
C GLU A 131 11.43 6.64 13.92
N LYS A 132 11.93 6.49 12.69
CA LYS A 132 12.40 7.62 11.87
C LYS A 132 11.39 8.18 10.87
N LEU A 133 10.25 7.51 10.65
CA LEU A 133 9.27 7.88 9.62
C LEU A 133 8.50 9.16 9.95
N ASN A 134 8.76 10.26 9.26
CA ASN A 134 8.11 11.55 9.50
C ASN A 134 7.01 11.85 8.47
N VAL A 135 6.10 12.76 8.85
CA VAL A 135 5.15 13.33 7.89
C VAL A 135 5.94 14.06 6.80
N GLY A 136 5.60 13.81 5.54
CA GLY A 136 6.33 14.33 4.39
C GLY A 136 7.27 13.32 3.74
N ASP A 137 7.78 12.34 4.49
CA ASP A 137 8.61 11.26 3.96
C ASP A 137 7.87 10.45 2.90
N ILE A 138 8.64 9.72 2.10
CA ILE A 138 8.13 8.91 1.00
C ILE A 138 8.46 7.45 1.26
N LEU A 139 7.45 6.60 1.25
CA LEU A 139 7.60 5.15 1.22
C LEU A 139 7.61 4.67 -0.22
N HIS A 140 8.57 3.82 -0.58
CA HIS A 140 8.67 3.17 -1.87
C HIS A 140 8.40 1.67 -1.71
N GLU A 141 7.30 1.19 -2.29
CA GLU A 141 6.98 -0.23 -2.35
C GLU A 141 7.41 -0.80 -3.71
N LYS A 142 8.41 -1.69 -3.67
CA LYS A 142 8.98 -2.35 -4.86
C LYS A 142 8.09 -3.47 -5.40
N ALA A 143 7.35 -4.16 -4.53
CA ALA A 143 6.51 -5.30 -4.88
C ALA A 143 5.04 -4.89 -5.07
N PHE A 144 4.14 -5.85 -5.30
CA PHE A 144 2.72 -5.56 -5.28
C PHE A 144 2.26 -5.26 -3.85
N LEU A 145 1.35 -4.29 -3.68
CA LEU A 145 0.80 -3.95 -2.37
C LEU A 145 -0.64 -4.41 -2.28
N SER A 146 -0.88 -5.52 -1.58
CA SER A 146 -2.24 -5.98 -1.29
C SER A 146 -2.90 -5.08 -0.24
N THR A 147 -4.11 -4.63 -0.55
CA THR A 147 -4.93 -3.75 0.29
C THR A 147 -6.39 -4.18 0.20
N SER A 148 -7.23 -3.73 1.14
CA SER A 148 -8.67 -3.99 1.13
C SER A 148 -9.42 -2.66 1.15
N THR A 149 -10.60 -2.59 0.53
CA THR A 149 -11.52 -1.47 0.76
C THR A 149 -12.16 -1.52 2.16
N ILE A 150 -12.03 -2.63 2.89
CA ILE A 150 -12.64 -2.89 4.19
C ILE A 150 -11.59 -2.78 5.32
N PRO A 151 -11.70 -1.80 6.24
CA PRO A 151 -10.71 -1.60 7.32
C PRO A 151 -10.53 -2.81 8.26
N SER A 152 -11.61 -3.51 8.60
CA SER A 152 -11.58 -4.68 9.50
C SER A 152 -10.83 -5.86 8.87
N VAL A 153 -10.99 -6.10 7.56
CA VAL A 153 -10.22 -7.09 6.82
C VAL A 153 -8.73 -6.76 6.91
N ALA A 154 -8.35 -5.51 6.64
CA ALA A 154 -6.97 -5.06 6.74
C ALA A 154 -6.40 -5.27 8.15
N ARG A 155 -7.16 -4.99 9.21
CA ARG A 155 -6.73 -5.16 10.60
C ARG A 155 -6.28 -6.59 10.91
N ASN A 156 -6.91 -7.60 10.34
CA ASN A 156 -6.56 -9.02 10.56
C ASN A 156 -5.13 -9.37 10.11
N PHE A 157 -4.53 -8.55 9.23
CA PHE A 157 -3.16 -8.71 8.75
C PHE A 157 -2.13 -7.88 9.56
N SER A 158 -2.58 -7.15 10.58
CA SER A 158 -1.71 -6.32 11.44
C SER A 158 -1.06 -7.18 12.53
N ALA A 159 -0.08 -7.99 12.16
CA ALA A 159 0.64 -8.83 13.12
C ALA A 159 1.86 -8.09 13.71
N SER A 160 1.97 -8.08 15.04
CA SER A 160 3.20 -7.79 15.77
C SER A 160 3.62 -9.06 16.48
N GLY A 161 4.78 -9.62 16.17
CA GLY A 161 5.33 -10.78 16.90
C GLY A 161 5.61 -12.04 16.08
N ALA A 162 5.39 -12.02 14.77
CA ALA A 162 5.94 -13.09 13.91
C ALA A 162 7.47 -12.97 13.75
N TYR A 163 8.03 -11.77 13.95
CA TYR A 163 9.45 -11.47 13.78
C TYR A 163 9.92 -10.50 14.89
N GLU A 164 11.19 -10.58 15.28
CA GLU A 164 11.81 -9.59 16.15
C GLU A 164 12.00 -8.26 15.40
N GLY A 165 12.01 -7.14 16.14
CA GLY A 165 12.28 -5.82 15.56
C GLY A 165 11.17 -5.22 14.67
N VAL A 166 9.95 -5.76 14.74
CA VAL A 166 8.79 -5.22 14.02
C VAL A 166 7.63 -4.88 14.95
N SER A 167 6.82 -3.91 14.53
CA SER A 167 5.57 -3.50 15.17
C SER A 167 4.39 -3.69 14.23
N ALA A 168 3.18 -3.85 14.76
CA ALA A 168 1.96 -3.88 13.96
C ALA A 168 1.59 -2.46 13.51
N ALA A 169 1.20 -2.32 12.24
CA ALA A 169 0.73 -1.06 11.67
C ALA A 169 -0.49 -1.28 10.79
N GLN A 170 -1.44 -0.35 10.89
CA GLN A 170 -2.56 -0.19 9.96
C GLN A 170 -2.33 1.05 9.12
N PHE A 171 -2.45 0.88 7.81
CA PHE A 171 -2.22 1.90 6.80
C PHE A 171 -3.54 2.31 6.17
N LYS A 172 -3.82 3.61 6.16
CA LYS A 172 -4.85 4.24 5.34
C LYS A 172 -4.17 4.81 4.10
N ILE A 173 -4.54 4.33 2.92
CA ILE A 173 -3.82 4.56 1.69
C ILE A 173 -4.75 5.19 0.68
N GLU A 174 -4.40 6.37 0.18
CA GLU A 174 -5.16 7.00 -0.90
C GLU A 174 -4.55 6.67 -2.26
N LEU A 175 -5.25 5.86 -3.06
CA LEU A 175 -4.82 5.42 -4.38
C LEU A 175 -5.36 6.34 -5.49
N LYS A 176 -4.51 6.63 -6.47
CA LYS A 176 -4.82 7.52 -7.61
C LYS A 176 -4.71 6.81 -8.95
N SER A 177 -3.76 5.91 -9.12
CA SER A 177 -3.51 5.28 -10.42
C SER A 177 -2.89 3.87 -10.39
N SER A 178 -2.39 3.43 -9.24
CA SER A 178 -1.73 2.13 -9.11
C SER A 178 -2.70 1.00 -8.76
N GLY A 179 -3.87 1.29 -8.18
CA GLY A 179 -4.83 0.29 -7.69
C GLY A 179 -5.59 -0.46 -8.78
N ARG A 180 -5.76 -1.77 -8.63
CA ARG A 180 -6.60 -2.65 -9.44
C ARG A 180 -7.44 -3.53 -8.54
N ALA A 181 -8.75 -3.58 -8.74
CA ALA A 181 -9.57 -4.56 -8.06
C ALA A 181 -9.21 -5.95 -8.58
N ILE A 182 -8.96 -6.89 -7.67
CA ILE A 182 -8.64 -8.27 -8.03
C ILE A 182 -9.56 -9.30 -7.39
N ASN A 183 -10.53 -8.85 -6.59
CA ASN A 183 -11.54 -9.65 -5.90
C ASN A 183 -12.30 -10.63 -6.83
N ALA A 184 -12.51 -10.27 -8.10
CA ALA A 184 -13.13 -11.17 -9.10
C ALA A 184 -12.25 -12.36 -9.52
N TYR A 185 -10.96 -12.35 -9.16
CA TYR A 185 -9.98 -13.36 -9.57
C TYR A 185 -9.37 -14.14 -8.40
N THR A 186 -9.64 -13.75 -7.16
CA THR A 186 -9.15 -14.44 -5.97
C THR A 186 -10.18 -15.46 -5.46
N PHE A 187 -9.76 -16.34 -4.56
CA PHE A 187 -10.67 -17.26 -3.85
C PHE A 187 -11.33 -16.62 -2.63
N LYS A 188 -11.05 -15.33 -2.39
CA LYS A 188 -11.48 -14.59 -1.22
C LYS A 188 -12.09 -13.24 -1.64
N PRO A 189 -13.18 -13.25 -2.42
CA PRO A 189 -13.81 -12.01 -2.88
C PRO A 189 -14.25 -11.13 -1.71
N TYR A 190 -14.58 -11.73 -0.56
CA TYR A 190 -14.92 -11.07 0.70
C TYR A 190 -13.79 -10.23 1.30
N GLU A 191 -12.52 -10.41 0.89
CA GLU A 191 -11.43 -9.54 1.32
C GLU A 191 -11.47 -8.18 0.60
N ALA A 192 -12.32 -8.02 -0.43
CA ALA A 192 -12.48 -6.80 -1.22
C ALA A 192 -11.13 -6.20 -1.66
N GLU A 193 -10.28 -7.08 -2.23
CA GLU A 193 -8.87 -6.77 -2.46
C GLU A 193 -8.67 -5.79 -3.63
N ILE A 194 -7.96 -4.70 -3.33
CA ILE A 194 -7.33 -3.82 -4.31
C ILE A 194 -5.82 -4.07 -4.26
N LEU A 195 -5.24 -4.45 -5.40
CA LEU A 195 -3.81 -4.62 -5.55
C LEU A 195 -3.19 -3.34 -6.10
N ALA A 196 -2.19 -2.76 -5.44
CA ALA A 196 -1.41 -1.66 -6.01
C ALA A 196 -0.25 -2.21 -6.84
N LYS A 197 0.03 -1.55 -7.97
CA LYS A 197 1.19 -1.85 -8.83
C LYS A 197 2.52 -1.74 -8.10
N PRO A 198 3.55 -2.48 -8.55
CA PRO A 198 4.90 -2.37 -8.00
C PRO A 198 5.58 -1.06 -8.38
N ASN A 199 6.63 -0.74 -7.64
CA ASN A 199 7.38 0.52 -7.74
C ASN A 199 6.46 1.73 -7.55
N THR A 200 5.56 1.65 -6.56
CA THR A 200 4.65 2.75 -6.20
C THR A 200 5.24 3.54 -5.04
N TYR A 201 5.15 4.87 -5.15
CA TYR A 201 5.60 5.78 -4.11
C TYR A 201 4.40 6.35 -3.36
N PHE A 202 4.51 6.43 -2.04
CA PHE A 202 3.48 6.94 -1.16
C PHE A 202 4.07 8.00 -0.25
N ARG A 203 3.47 9.19 -0.23
CA ARG A 203 3.87 10.24 0.72
C ARG A 203 3.14 10.03 2.04
N VAL A 204 3.86 10.14 3.16
CA VAL A 204 3.30 10.06 4.51
C VAL A 204 2.59 11.37 4.84
N GLU A 205 1.32 11.26 5.23
CA GLU A 205 0.46 12.40 5.57
C GLU A 205 0.18 12.49 7.08
N ALA A 206 0.12 11.35 7.78
CA ALA A 206 -0.02 11.29 9.23
C ALA A 206 0.60 10.02 9.80
N VAL A 207 1.14 10.10 11.01
CA VAL A 207 1.70 8.96 11.76
C VAL A 207 1.24 9.06 13.21
N GLU A 208 0.67 7.99 13.73
CA GLU A 208 0.33 7.83 15.14
C GLU A 208 0.99 6.56 15.68
N ARG A 209 1.97 6.76 16.56
CA ARG A 209 2.75 5.70 17.21
C ARG A 209 2.17 5.46 18.59
N LEU A 210 1.60 4.27 18.83
CA LEU A 210 0.93 3.98 20.11
C LEU A 210 1.66 2.89 20.90
N SER A 211 1.93 1.75 20.27
CA SER A 211 2.67 0.66 20.89
C SER A 211 3.20 -0.30 19.82
N SER A 212 4.00 -1.29 20.23
CA SER A 212 4.45 -2.37 19.33
C SER A 212 3.30 -3.14 18.68
N ARG A 213 2.10 -3.13 19.28
CA ARG A 213 0.92 -3.85 18.78
C ARG A 213 -0.05 -2.99 18.00
N LYS A 214 0.17 -1.67 17.93
CA LYS A 214 -0.81 -0.74 17.36
C LYS A 214 -0.13 0.55 16.91
N ASN A 215 -0.12 0.79 15.61
CA ASN A 215 0.33 2.04 15.01
C ASN A 215 -0.54 2.36 13.79
N TYR A 216 -0.70 3.65 13.48
CA TYR A 216 -1.49 4.11 12.35
C TYR A 216 -0.67 5.01 11.44
N ILE A 217 -0.78 4.78 10.13
CA ILE A 217 -0.02 5.53 9.14
C ILE A 217 -0.96 5.88 7.98
N LYS A 218 -1.10 7.17 7.69
CA LYS A 218 -1.85 7.65 6.52
C LYS A 218 -0.86 8.01 5.44
N ILE A 219 -1.05 7.45 4.25
CA ILE A 219 -0.18 7.68 3.10
C ILE A 219 -1.00 7.93 1.84
N ARG A 220 -0.45 8.66 0.88
CA ARG A 220 -1.10 8.93 -0.41
C ARG A 220 -0.17 8.63 -1.58
N GLU A 221 -0.69 7.96 -2.61
CA GLU A 221 0.03 7.69 -3.85
C GLU A 221 0.56 8.99 -4.49
N ILE A 222 1.84 8.97 -4.88
CA ILE A 222 2.49 10.03 -5.65
C ILE A 222 3.20 9.43 -6.88
N LYS A 223 3.18 10.18 -7.99
CA LYS A 223 3.85 9.77 -9.24
C LYS A 223 5.26 10.32 -9.41
N ASN A 224 5.53 11.49 -8.85
CA ASN A 224 6.79 12.20 -9.06
C ASN A 224 7.43 12.54 -7.71
N PRO A 225 8.08 11.57 -7.05
CA PRO A 225 8.77 11.79 -5.77
C PRO A 225 9.84 12.89 -5.87
N ALA A 226 10.51 13.04 -7.02
CA ALA A 226 11.52 14.07 -7.23
C ALA A 226 10.99 15.51 -7.04
N LYS A 227 9.70 15.74 -7.30
CA LYS A 227 9.08 17.06 -7.05
C LYS A 227 9.12 17.42 -5.57
N TYR A 228 8.88 16.46 -4.69
CA TYR A 228 8.83 16.68 -3.26
C TYR A 228 10.24 16.83 -2.69
N LEU A 229 11.20 15.99 -3.10
CA LEU A 229 12.60 16.11 -2.68
C LEU A 229 13.22 17.48 -3.02
N LYS A 230 12.82 18.08 -4.15
CA LYS A 230 13.26 19.42 -4.54
C LYS A 230 12.63 20.53 -3.70
N ALA A 231 11.41 20.33 -3.23
CA ALA A 231 10.65 21.33 -2.49
C ALA A 231 10.94 21.29 -0.99
N GLU A 232 11.27 20.11 -0.47
CA GLU A 232 11.44 19.83 0.95
C GLU A 232 12.74 19.00 1.12
N PRO A 233 13.88 19.63 1.40
CA PRO A 233 15.18 18.96 1.41
C PRO A 233 15.34 17.93 2.54
N ASP A 234 14.54 18.05 3.60
CA ASP A 234 14.62 17.22 4.80
C ASP A 234 13.74 15.96 4.73
N ILE A 235 13.03 15.73 3.61
CA ILE A 235 12.25 14.50 3.45
C ILE A 235 13.11 13.40 2.85
N HIS A 236 12.89 12.19 3.34
CA HIS A 236 13.64 11.01 2.92
C HIS A 236 12.75 10.06 2.13
N ILE A 237 13.37 9.19 1.33
CA ILE A 237 12.68 8.05 0.73
C ILE A 237 13.15 6.79 1.43
N TYR A 238 12.20 6.02 1.95
CA TYR A 238 12.46 4.73 2.54
C TYR A 238 11.83 3.62 1.72
N ASP A 239 12.53 2.50 1.62
CA ASP A 239 11.92 1.25 1.16
C ASP A 239 10.91 0.77 2.21
N SER A 240 9.66 0.57 1.80
CA SER A 240 8.53 0.26 2.70
C SER A 240 8.67 -1.07 3.45
N PHE A 241 9.53 -1.97 2.95
CA PHE A 241 9.71 -3.31 3.51
C PHE A 241 10.98 -3.40 4.36
N SER A 242 12.12 -3.01 3.78
CA SER A 242 13.43 -3.11 4.42
C SER A 242 13.70 -1.99 5.42
N GLY A 243 13.01 -0.85 5.31
CA GLY A 243 13.24 0.33 6.15
C GLY A 243 14.51 1.11 5.82
N GLU A 244 15.27 0.68 4.82
CA GLU A 244 16.48 1.37 4.36
C GLU A 244 16.11 2.66 3.63
N GLU A 245 16.95 3.67 3.80
CA GLU A 245 16.85 4.88 2.98
C GLU A 245 17.33 4.55 1.57
N VAL A 246 16.60 5.06 0.56
CA VAL A 246 16.89 4.80 -0.84
C VAL A 246 16.91 6.11 -1.62
N SER A 247 17.84 6.24 -2.55
CA SER A 247 17.84 7.35 -3.50
C SER A 247 16.88 7.06 -4.66
N LEU A 248 16.31 8.12 -5.27
CA LEU A 248 15.69 7.95 -6.59
C LEU A 248 16.73 7.45 -7.57
N ARG A 249 16.40 6.38 -8.30
CA ARG A 249 17.24 5.93 -9.42
C ARG A 249 17.33 7.07 -10.43
N SER A 250 18.49 7.70 -10.54
CA SER A 250 18.75 8.68 -11.57
C SER A 250 18.80 7.95 -12.92
N ARG A 251 18.10 8.47 -13.93
CA ARG A 251 18.23 7.97 -15.31
C ARG A 251 19.64 8.19 -15.89
N SER A 252 20.51 8.89 -15.17
CA SER A 252 21.85 9.29 -15.59
C SER A 252 22.89 8.17 -15.59
N ALA A 253 22.62 7.03 -14.96
CA ALA A 253 23.57 5.92 -14.89
C ALA A 253 23.63 5.05 -16.16
N LEU A 254 22.88 5.41 -17.21
CA LEU A 254 22.82 4.68 -18.49
C LEU A 254 23.67 5.31 -19.62
N TYR A 255 24.56 6.27 -19.32
CA TYR A 255 25.39 6.96 -20.32
C TYR A 255 26.91 6.82 -20.13
N CYS A 256 27.40 5.89 -19.29
CA CYS A 256 28.83 5.59 -19.22
C CYS A 256 29.07 4.08 -19.22
N LEU A 257 28.87 3.44 -20.38
CA LEU A 257 29.61 2.26 -20.84
C LEU A 257 29.70 2.31 -22.37
#